data_AF-A0ABD4EM34-F1
#
_entry.id   AF-A0ABD4EM34-F1
#
_cell.length_a   1.000
_cell.length_b   1.000
_cell.length_c   1.000
_cell.angle_alpha   90.00
_cell.angle_beta   90.00
_cell.angle_gamma   90.00
#
_symmetry.space_group_name_H-M   'P 1'
#
loop_
_entity.id
_entity.type
_entity.pdbx_description
1 polymer ?
#
loop_
_entity_poly.entity_id
_entity_poly.type
_entity_poly.pdbx_seq_one_letter_code
_entity_poly.pdbx_strand_id
1 'polypeptide(L)'
;MKETCPNCKSNFAAKDIKNINKNSIFIEKQCPSCQTWFCLNKTLTIIKIIGIFLLLITSLLNIFNIKSEYSLVFSSIGLVGILMAIIITFFGQNEAIKK
;
A
#
# COMPACT_ATOMS: atom_id res chain seq x y z
N MET A 1 -12.29 0.18 9.31
CA MET A 1 -11.32 1.30 9.32
C MET A 1 -12.03 2.55 8.84
N LYS A 2 -11.81 3.70 9.50
CA LYS A 2 -12.32 4.99 9.05
C LYS A 2 -11.31 5.56 8.05
N GLU A 3 -11.83 6.14 6.98
CA GLU A 3 -11.05 6.78 5.92
C GLU A 3 -11.40 8.27 5.92
N THR A 4 -10.39 9.12 5.79
CA THR A 4 -10.55 10.57 5.72
C THR A 4 -10.38 11.02 4.28
N CYS A 5 -11.35 11.75 3.73
CA CYS A 5 -11.19 12.35 2.40
C CYS A 5 -10.14 13.47 2.43
N PRO A 6 -9.13 13.45 1.56
CA PRO A 6 -8.12 14.51 1.50
C PRO A 6 -8.69 15.85 0.99
N ASN A 7 -9.82 15.85 0.30
CA ASN A 7 -10.45 17.06 -0.25
C ASN A 7 -11.38 17.74 0.77
N CYS A 8 -12.44 17.03 1.21
CA CYS A 8 -13.46 17.61 2.10
C CYS A 8 -13.26 17.31 3.60
N LYS A 9 -12.20 16.57 3.97
CA LYS A 9 -11.88 16.15 5.35
C LYS A 9 -12.99 15.36 6.06
N SER A 10 -14.00 14.88 5.32
CA SER A 10 -15.02 14.00 5.87
C SER A 10 -14.43 12.65 6.28
N ASN A 11 -14.90 12.12 7.40
CA ASN A 11 -14.55 10.78 7.88
C ASN A 11 -15.72 9.84 7.60
N PHE A 12 -15.47 8.74 6.89
CA PHE A 12 -16.47 7.73 6.55
C PHE A 12 -15.87 6.33 6.74
N ALA A 13 -16.72 5.30 6.82
CA ALA A 13 -16.21 3.95 6.87
C ALA A 13 -15.81 3.50 5.46
N ALA A 14 -14.75 2.70 5.35
CA ALA A 14 -14.31 2.16 4.05
C ALA A 14 -15.44 1.40 3.30
N LYS A 15 -16.41 0.83 4.03
CA LYS A 15 -17.60 0.16 3.47
C LYS A 15 -18.58 1.11 2.77
N ASP A 16 -18.52 2.41 3.05
CA ASP A 16 -19.41 3.41 2.47
C ASP A 16 -18.94 3.84 1.06
N ILE A 17 -17.75 3.41 0.66
CA ILE A 17 -17.18 3.65 -0.67
C ILE A 17 -17.86 2.72 -1.68
N LYS A 18 -18.69 3.29 -2.55
CA LYS A 18 -19.41 2.54 -3.59
C LYS A 18 -18.58 2.34 -4.86
N ASN A 19 -17.77 3.33 -5.22
CA ASN A 19 -17.04 3.36 -6.47
C ASN A 19 -15.54 3.22 -6.22
N ILE A 20 -14.96 2.17 -6.80
CA ILE A 20 -13.53 1.84 -6.74
C ILE A 20 -13.06 1.56 -8.17
N ASN A 21 -12.03 2.27 -8.60
CA ASN A 21 -11.35 2.01 -9.87
C ASN A 21 -10.05 1.24 -9.59
N LYS A 22 -9.90 0.07 -10.21
CA LYS A 22 -8.74 -0.82 -10.06
C LYS A 22 -7.96 -1.00 -11.37
N ASN A 23 -8.16 -0.12 -12.35
CA ASN A 23 -7.52 -0.23 -13.67
C ASN A 23 -6.03 0.09 -13.67
N SER A 24 -5.46 0.49 -12.51
CA SER A 24 -4.04 0.79 -12.37
C SER A 24 -3.49 0.27 -11.04
N ILE A 25 -2.17 0.32 -10.88
CA ILE A 25 -1.49 0.04 -9.61
C ILE A 25 -1.94 0.99 -8.48
N PHE A 26 -2.51 2.14 -8.83
CA PHE A 26 -3.12 3.09 -7.91
C PHE A 26 -4.61 2.79 -7.82
N ILE A 27 -5.04 2.24 -6.68
CA ILE A 27 -6.45 2.01 -6.41
C ILE A 27 -7.11 3.36 -6.12
N GLU A 28 -8.01 3.78 -7.01
CA GLU A 28 -8.74 5.03 -6.85
C GLU A 28 -10.08 4.75 -6.19
N LYS A 29 -10.42 5.55 -5.19
CA LYS A 29 -11.67 5.46 -4.43
C LYS A 29 -12.41 6.78 -4.60
N GLN A 30 -13.73 6.72 -4.73
CA GLN A 30 -14.54 7.93 -4.77
C GLN A 30 -15.09 8.26 -3.37
N CYS A 31 -14.93 9.51 -2.93
CA CYS A 31 -15.47 9.96 -1.65
C CYS A 31 -17.01 9.97 -1.69
N PRO A 32 -17.72 9.36 -0.72
CA PRO A 32 -19.18 9.36 -0.70
C PRO A 32 -19.78 10.74 -0.43
N SER A 33 -19.05 11.67 0.21
CA SER A 33 -19.56 12.99 0.59
C SER A 33 -19.37 14.05 -0.51
N CYS A 34 -18.17 14.16 -1.08
CA CYS A 34 -17.86 15.21 -2.07
C CYS A 34 -17.61 14.66 -3.49
N GLN A 35 -17.76 13.34 -3.69
CA GLN A 35 -17.60 12.65 -4.97
C GLN A 35 -16.22 12.79 -5.64
N THR A 36 -15.25 13.40 -4.95
CA THR A 36 -13.87 13.53 -5.42
C THR A 36 -13.16 12.18 -5.38
N TRP A 37 -12.39 11.89 -6.42
CA TRP A 37 -11.54 10.72 -6.49
C TRP A 37 -10.25 10.95 -5.71
N PHE A 38 -9.85 9.96 -4.94
CA PHE A 38 -8.61 9.97 -4.17
C PHE A 38 -7.96 8.59 -4.20
N CYS A 39 -6.66 8.54 -4.01
CA CYS A 39 -5.90 7.30 -3.91
C CYS A 39 -4.87 7.42 -2.79
N LEU A 40 -4.28 6.29 -2.40
CA LEU A 40 -3.07 6.32 -1.58
C LEU A 40 -2.01 7.10 -2.34
N ASN A 41 -1.27 7.97 -1.66
CA ASN A 41 -0.22 8.76 -2.28
C ASN A 41 0.66 7.89 -3.19
N LYS A 42 0.94 8.36 -4.42
CA LYS A 42 1.63 7.55 -5.43
C LYS A 42 2.98 7.02 -4.95
N THR A 43 3.75 7.85 -4.24
CA THR A 43 5.04 7.46 -3.65
C THR A 43 4.86 6.37 -2.60
N LEU A 44 3.88 6.52 -1.69
CA LEU A 44 3.57 5.50 -0.69
C LEU A 44 3.09 4.19 -1.33
N THR A 45 2.30 4.27 -2.40
CA THR A 45 1.85 3.09 -3.17
C THR A 45 3.04 2.34 -3.74
N ILE A 46 4.00 3.04 -4.35
CA ILE A 46 5.22 2.44 -4.90
C ILE A 46 6.06 1.81 -3.79
N ILE A 47 6.29 2.51 -2.67
CA ILE A 47 7.07 1.99 -1.53
C ILE A 47 6.41 0.72 -0.98
N LYS A 48 5.09 0.71 -0.82
CA LYS A 48 4.35 -0.48 -0.38
C LYS A 48 4.55 -1.66 -1.33
N ILE A 49 4.45 -1.42 -2.64
CA ILE A 49 4.66 -2.44 -3.66
C ILE A 49 6.09 -3.00 -3.57
N ILE A 50 7.09 -2.13 -3.47
CA ILE A 50 8.50 -2.53 -3.31
C ILE A 50 8.70 -3.37 -2.05
N GLY A 51 8.10 -2.98 -0.92
CA GLY A 51 8.17 -3.75 0.33
C GLY A 51 7.61 -5.16 0.20
N ILE A 52 6.50 -5.32 -0.52
CA ILE A 52 5.90 -6.63 -0.81
C ILE A 52 6.80 -7.46 -1.74
N PHE A 53 7.34 -6.85 -2.80
CA PHE A 53 8.27 -7.52 -3.71
C PHE A 53 9.56 -7.96 -3.00
N LEU A 54 10.08 -7.14 -2.10
CA LEU A 54 11.28 -7.45 -1.33
C LEU A 54 11.06 -8.69 -0.45
N LEU A 55 9.91 -8.80 0.21
CA LEU A 55 9.53 -10.02 0.94
C LEU A 55 9.44 -11.23 0.00
N LEU A 56 8.82 -11.06 -1.17
CA LEU A 56 8.67 -12.16 -2.13
C LEU A 56 10.04 -12.66 -2.62
N ILE A 57 10.92 -11.74 -3.02
CA ILE A 57 12.27 -12.07 -3.53
C ILE A 57 13.09 -12.76 -2.45
N THR A 58 13.13 -12.21 -1.24
CA THR A 58 13.89 -12.79 -0.12
C THR A 58 13.37 -14.17 0.27
N SER A 59 12.04 -14.37 0.25
CA SER A 59 11.43 -15.68 0.49
C SER A 59 11.79 -16.71 -0.60
N LEU A 60 11.75 -16.32 -1.87
CA LEU A 60 12.16 -17.18 -2.99
C LEU A 60 13.64 -17.57 -2.88
N LEU A 61 14.53 -16.60 -2.63
CA LEU A 61 15.96 -16.87 -2.44
C LEU A 61 16.20 -17.87 -1.31
N ASN A 62 15.44 -17.76 -0.22
CA ASN A 62 15.54 -18.66 0.92
C ASN A 62 15.04 -20.07 0.59
N ILE A 63 13.90 -20.21 -0.11
CA ILE A 63 13.34 -21.51 -0.53
C ILE A 63 14.29 -22.25 -1.47
N PHE A 64 14.90 -21.55 -2.42
CA PHE A 64 15.87 -22.13 -3.35
C PHE A 64 17.26 -22.32 -2.75
N ASN A 65 17.44 -21.98 -1.46
CA ASN A 65 18.70 -22.07 -0.74
C ASN A 65 19.85 -21.31 -1.45
N ILE A 66 19.51 -20.28 -2.22
CA ILE A 66 20.47 -19.48 -2.97
C ILE A 66 21.21 -18.61 -1.97
N LYS A 67 22.54 -18.81 -1.87
CA LYS A 67 23.40 -18.05 -0.94
C LYS A 67 22.93 -18.19 0.52
N SER A 68 22.77 -19.44 0.99
CA SER A 68 22.23 -19.75 2.33
C SER A 68 22.95 -19.07 3.49
N GLU A 69 24.24 -18.79 3.33
CA GLU A 69 25.07 -18.03 4.28
C GLU A 69 24.52 -16.61 4.56
N TYR A 70 23.73 -16.05 3.65
CA TYR A 70 23.05 -14.76 3.81
C TYR A 70 21.55 -14.91 4.11
N SER A 71 21.04 -16.12 4.37
CA SER A 71 19.61 -16.39 4.61
C SER A 71 19.03 -15.50 5.72
N LEU A 72 19.78 -15.30 6.81
CA LEU A 72 19.36 -14.47 7.94
C LEU A 72 19.27 -13.00 7.54
N VAL A 73 20.23 -12.51 6.74
CA VAL A 73 20.24 -11.15 6.20
C VAL A 73 19.04 -10.94 5.27
N PHE A 74 18.81 -11.83 4.30
CA PHE A 74 17.67 -11.74 3.40
C PHE A 74 16.33 -11.78 4.15
N SER A 75 16.20 -12.66 5.14
CA SER A 75 15.00 -12.75 5.98
C SER A 75 14.74 -11.45 6.75
N SER A 76 15.79 -10.84 7.31
CA SER A 76 15.67 -9.56 8.03
C SER A 76 15.23 -8.41 7.10
N ILE A 77 15.79 -8.35 5.88
CA ILE A 77 15.44 -7.36 4.87
C ILE A 77 13.99 -7.54 4.41
N GLY A 78 13.56 -8.78 4.16
CA GLY A 78 12.18 -9.11 3.82
C GLY A 78 11.20 -8.71 4.92
N LEU A 79 11.58 -8.93 6.19
CA LEU A 79 10.79 -8.54 7.35
C LEU A 79 10.64 -7.01 7.47
N VAL A 80 11.71 -6.25 7.26
CA VAL A 80 11.63 -4.77 7.21
C VAL A 80 10.72 -4.31 6.07
N GLY A 81 10.85 -4.94 4.89
CA GLY A 81 10.01 -4.63 3.72
C GLY A 81 8.52 -4.80 3.99
N ILE A 82 8.12 -5.92 4.61
CA ILE A 82 6.71 -6.17 4.91
C ILE A 82 6.18 -5.29 6.05
N LEU A 83 6.98 -4.98 7.06
CA LEU A 83 6.58 -4.04 8.13
C LEU A 83 6.26 -2.67 7.54
N MET A 84 7.10 -2.15 6.65
CA MET A 84 6.84 -0.90 5.95
C MET A 84 5.56 -0.96 5.11
N ALA A 85 5.33 -2.05 4.37
CA ALA A 85 4.12 -2.23 3.59
C ALA A 85 2.85 -2.30 4.46
N ILE A 86 2.93 -2.91 5.64
CA ILE A 86 1.84 -2.95 6.63
C ILE A 86 1.57 -1.55 7.17
N ILE A 87 2.59 -0.83 7.61
CA ILE A 87 2.45 0.54 8.12
C ILE A 87 1.79 1.44 7.07
N ILE A 88 2.23 1.38 5.82
CA ILE A 88 1.63 2.16 4.73
C ILE A 88 0.17 1.74 4.47
N THR A 89 -0.15 0.46 4.62
CA THR A 89 -1.53 -0.02 4.45
C THR A 89 -2.50 0.55 5.49
N PHE A 90 -2.03 0.77 6.71
CA PHE A 90 -2.87 1.26 7.81
C PHE A 90 -2.76 2.78 8.07
N PHE A 91 -1.63 3.40 7.74
CA PHE A 91 -1.36 4.81 8.08
C PHE A 91 -0.96 5.65 6.87
N GLY A 92 -0.95 5.05 5.68
CA GLY A 92 -0.62 5.75 4.45
C GLY A 92 -1.60 6.88 4.16
N GLN A 93 -1.06 8.04 3.81
CA GLN A 93 -1.85 9.22 3.50
C GLN A 93 -2.45 9.12 2.10
N ASN A 94 -3.73 9.44 1.99
CA ASN A 94 -4.43 9.55 0.72
C ASN A 94 -4.26 10.94 0.13
N GLU A 95 -4.22 11.04 -1.20
CA GLU A 95 -4.19 12.28 -1.95
C GLU A 95 -5.35 12.35 -2.95
N ALA A 96 -5.85 13.57 -3.20
CA ALA A 96 -6.88 13.79 -4.20
C ALA A 96 -6.27 13.65 -5.60
N ILE A 97 -7.00 13.03 -6.52
CA ILE A 97 -6.57 12.88 -7.91
C ILE A 97 -6.83 14.22 -8.60
N LYS A 98 -5.75 14.96 -8.89
CA LYS A 98 -5.78 16.10 -9.81
C LYS A 98 -5.85 15.54 -11.23
N LYS A 99 -6.99 15.69 -11.89
CA LYS A 99 -7.11 15.45 -13.33
C LYS A 99 -6.46 16.57 -14.10
#